data_AF-A0A392QYQ0-F1
#
_entry.id   AF-A0A392QYQ0-F1
#
_cell.length_a   1.000
_cell.length_b   1.000
_cell.length_c   1.000
_cell.angle_alpha   90.00
_cell.angle_beta   90.00
_cell.angle_gamma   90.00
#
_symmetry.space_group_name_H-M   'P 1'
#
loop_
_entity.id
_entity.type
_entity.pdbx_description
1 polymer ?
#
loop_
_entity_poly.entity_id
_entity_poly.type
_entity_poly.pdbx_seq_one_letter_code
_entity_poly.pdbx_strand_id
1 'polypeptide(L)'
;MKAYNLYENNFTLCYLLFYVAEVLLALEYLLMLGILYRDLKPKNVSVREDGHIMLSDFDLSLRCSVSPTLVKSSNPIAETKSSGYCIQPAC
;
A
#
# COMPACT_ATOMS: atom_id res chain seq x y z
N MET A 1 -31.08 -17.35 -4.45
CA MET A 1 -30.78 -15.99 -3.96
C MET A 1 -29.46 -15.83 -3.18
N LYS A 2 -28.63 -16.86 -2.95
CA LYS A 2 -27.36 -16.75 -2.17
C LYS A 2 -26.07 -16.51 -2.99
N ALA A 3 -26.10 -16.55 -4.32
CA ALA A 3 -24.90 -16.39 -5.15
C ALA A 3 -24.55 -14.93 -5.52
N TYR A 4 -25.54 -14.03 -5.54
CA TYR A 4 -25.33 -12.62 -5.94
C TYR A 4 -24.58 -11.79 -4.89
N ASN A 5 -24.75 -12.10 -3.60
CA ASN A 5 -24.05 -11.36 -2.54
C ASN A 5 -22.54 -11.63 -2.52
N LEU A 6 -22.06 -12.79 -2.99
CA LEU A 6 -20.61 -13.07 -3.00
C LEU A 6 -19.88 -12.33 -4.12
N TYR A 7 -20.53 -12.07 -5.25
CA TYR A 7 -19.89 -11.42 -6.41
C TYR A 7 -19.68 -9.91 -6.22
N GLU A 8 -20.63 -9.19 -5.64
CA GLU A 8 -20.47 -7.75 -5.38
C GLU A 8 -19.47 -7.45 -4.26
N ASN A 9 -19.34 -8.36 -3.28
CA ASN A 9 -18.35 -8.23 -2.22
C ASN A 9 -16.91 -8.38 -2.76
N ASN A 10 -16.67 -9.30 -3.70
CA ASN A 10 -15.32 -9.49 -4.25
C ASN A 10 -14.84 -8.29 -5.08
N PHE A 11 -15.72 -7.71 -5.89
CA PHE A 11 -15.38 -6.52 -6.68
C PHE A 11 -15.00 -5.36 -5.75
N THR A 12 -15.81 -5.11 -4.71
CA THR A 12 -15.54 -4.09 -3.69
C THR A 12 -14.25 -4.34 -2.91
N LEU A 13 -13.94 -5.61 -2.61
CA LEU A 13 -12.71 -5.98 -1.91
C LEU A 13 -11.45 -5.68 -2.74
N CYS A 14 -11.46 -5.92 -4.06
CA CYS A 14 -10.32 -5.58 -4.91
C CYS A 14 -9.99 -4.08 -4.88
N TYR A 15 -11.00 -3.21 -4.95
CA TYR A 15 -10.80 -1.76 -4.82
C TYR A 15 -10.30 -1.36 -3.44
N LEU A 16 -10.85 -1.97 -2.38
CA LEU A 16 -10.39 -1.71 -1.02
C LEU A 16 -8.92 -2.08 -0.86
N LEU A 17 -8.51 -3.26 -1.36
CA LEU A 17 -7.12 -3.71 -1.31
C LEU A 17 -6.20 -2.80 -2.14
N PHE A 18 -6.66 -2.35 -3.31
CA PHE A 18 -5.93 -1.39 -4.13
C PHE A 18 -5.65 -0.09 -3.37
N TYR A 19 -6.66 0.53 -2.78
CA TYR A 19 -6.49 1.78 -2.04
C TYR A 19 -5.67 1.61 -0.76
N VAL A 20 -5.82 0.48 -0.06
CA VAL A 20 -4.98 0.17 1.11
C VAL A 20 -3.51 0.04 0.68
N ALA A 21 -3.23 -0.63 -0.44
CA ALA A 21 -1.88 -0.77 -0.96
C ALA A 21 -1.28 0.60 -1.35
N GLU A 22 -2.05 1.47 -2.00
CA GLU A 22 -1.59 2.82 -2.34
C GLU A 22 -1.30 3.69 -1.11
N VAL A 23 -2.17 3.62 -0.09
CA VAL A 23 -1.93 4.33 1.18
C VAL A 23 -0.64 3.84 1.83
N LEU A 24 -0.40 2.53 1.87
CA LEU A 24 0.85 1.96 2.41
C LEU A 24 2.07 2.44 1.62
N LEU A 25 1.99 2.42 0.27
CA LEU A 25 3.07 2.89 -0.59
C LEU A 25 3.37 4.38 -0.36
N ALA A 26 2.35 5.22 -0.24
CA ALA A 26 2.50 6.65 0.04
C ALA A 26 3.15 6.89 1.41
N LEU A 27 2.74 6.14 2.45
CA LEU A 27 3.32 6.24 3.78
C LEU A 27 4.78 5.78 3.82
N GLU A 28 5.11 4.69 3.13
CA GLU A 28 6.48 4.21 2.99
C GLU A 28 7.36 5.27 2.30
N TYR A 29 6.86 5.89 1.23
CA TYR A 29 7.57 6.96 0.53
C TYR A 29 7.81 8.18 1.45
N LEU A 30 6.81 8.59 2.23
CA LEU A 30 6.98 9.68 3.20
C LEU A 30 8.04 9.36 4.25
N LEU A 31 8.08 8.11 4.74
CA LEU A 31 9.11 7.67 5.67
C LEU A 31 10.51 7.69 5.05
N MET A 32 10.67 7.29 3.77
CA MET A 32 11.95 7.42 3.06
C MET A 32 12.41 8.88 2.93
N LEU A 33 11.47 9.83 2.88
CA LEU A 33 11.74 11.27 2.91
C LEU A 33 11.98 11.84 4.33
N GLY A 34 11.95 10.99 5.37
CA GLY A 34 12.09 11.42 6.76
C GLY A 34 10.88 12.18 7.29
N ILE A 35 9.69 11.88 6.77
CA ILE A 35 8.42 12.48 7.20
C ILE A 35 7.53 11.38 7.76
N LEU A 36 7.20 11.47 9.06
CA LEU A 36 6.20 10.64 9.68
C LEU A 36 4.82 11.30 9.54
N TYR A 37 3.93 10.68 8.77
CA TYR A 37 2.54 11.10 8.63
C TYR A 37 1.69 10.55 9.78
N ARG A 38 1.12 11.42 10.61
CA ARG A 38 0.49 11.03 11.89
C ARG A 38 -1.03 11.18 11.93
N ASP A 39 -1.63 11.71 10.88
CA ASP A 39 -3.06 12.06 10.87
C ASP A 39 -3.82 11.29 9.78
N LEU A 40 -3.61 9.97 9.76
CA LEU A 40 -4.27 9.09 8.80
C LEU A 40 -5.72 8.84 9.20
N LYS A 41 -6.63 9.42 8.41
CA LYS A 41 -8.08 9.30 8.57
C LYS A 41 -8.77 9.52 7.23
N PRO A 42 -10.01 9.04 7.03
CA PRO A 42 -10.68 9.11 5.74
C PRO A 42 -10.74 10.51 5.14
N LYS A 43 -10.97 11.54 5.97
CA LYS A 43 -11.04 12.93 5.47
C LYS A 43 -9.73 13.47 4.88
N ASN A 44 -8.58 12.86 5.22
CA ASN A 44 -7.27 13.27 4.71
C ASN A 44 -6.81 12.40 3.52
N VAL A 45 -7.58 11.36 3.16
CA VAL A 45 -7.32 10.49 2.01
C VAL A 45 -8.38 10.76 0.95
N SER A 46 -8.00 11.45 -0.12
CA SER A 46 -8.93 11.79 -1.21
C SER A 46 -8.63 10.93 -2.43
N VAL A 47 -9.68 10.49 -3.14
CA VAL A 47 -9.55 9.84 -4.44
C VAL A 47 -9.60 10.93 -5.53
N ARG A 48 -8.60 10.96 -6.40
CA ARG A 48 -8.50 11.90 -7.52
C ARG A 48 -9.39 11.44 -8.68
N GLU A 49 -9.62 12.33 -9.65
CA GLU A 49 -10.42 12.02 -10.85
C GLU A 49 -9.82 10.89 -11.70
N ASP A 50 -8.51 10.66 -11.59
CA ASP A 50 -7.80 9.55 -12.23
C ASP A 50 -7.91 8.21 -11.47
N GLY A 51 -8.60 8.19 -10.33
CA GLY A 51 -8.84 6.99 -9.53
C GLY A 51 -7.72 6.64 -8.54
N HIS A 52 -6.69 7.47 -8.38
CA HIS A 52 -5.61 7.25 -7.41
C HIS A 52 -5.83 8.04 -6.11
N ILE A 53 -5.27 7.56 -4.99
CA ILE A 53 -5.34 8.28 -3.72
C ILE A 53 -4.34 9.43 -3.63
N MET A 54 -4.70 10.43 -2.84
CA MET A 54 -3.87 11.56 -2.48
C MET A 54 -3.99 11.80 -0.97
N LEU A 55 -2.86 11.85 -0.29
CA LEU A 55 -2.78 12.28 1.11
C LEU A 55 -2.76 13.82 1.17
N SER A 56 -3.47 14.37 2.14
CA SER A 56 -3.58 15.81 2.40
C SER A 56 -3.37 16.10 3.90
N ASP A 57 -3.31 17.38 4.29
CA ASP A 57 -3.17 17.82 5.69
C ASP A 57 -1.92 17.26 6.39
N PHE A 58 -0.80 17.96 6.18
CA PHE A 58 0.51 17.61 6.74
C PHE A 58 0.84 18.40 8.03
N ASP A 59 -0.12 19.12 8.59
CA ASP A 59 0.12 20.01 9.74
C ASP A 59 0.57 19.25 10.99
N LEU A 60 0.15 17.99 11.12
CA LEU A 60 0.56 17.08 12.19
C LEU A 60 1.75 16.17 11.82
N SER A 61 2.28 16.29 10.60
CA SER A 61 3.45 15.51 10.18
C SER A 61 4.70 15.94 10.96
N LEU A 62 5.65 15.01 11.11
CA LEU A 62 6.89 15.26 11.84
C LEU A 62 8.09 14.88 10.97
N ARG A 63 9.07 15.78 10.90
CA ARG A 63 10.40 15.44 10.38
C ARG A 63 11.11 14.54 11.38
N CYS A 64 11.53 13.36 10.94
CA CYS A 64 12.25 12.42 11.76
C CYS A 64 13.46 11.86 11.00
N SER A 65 14.55 11.63 11.74
CA SER A 65 15.65 10.79 11.25
C SER A 65 15.20 9.34 11.42
N VAL A 66 14.72 8.72 10.34
CA VAL A 66 14.40 7.30 10.30
C VAL A 66 15.43 6.57 9.45
N SER A 67 15.97 5.50 10.00
CA SER A 67 16.75 4.51 9.24
C SER A 67 15.82 3.34 8.94
N PRO A 68 15.17 3.28 7.76
CA PRO A 68 14.32 2.16 7.41
C PRO A 68 15.16 0.88 7.42
N THR A 69 14.89 -0.01 8.37
CA THR A 69 15.55 -1.30 8.46
C THR A 69 14.74 -2.30 7.65
N LEU A 70 15.33 -2.80 6.57
CA LEU A 70 14.74 -3.89 5.80
C LEU A 70 14.75 -5.15 6.68
N VAL A 71 13.59 -5.51 7.23
CA VAL A 71 13.42 -6.78 7.94
C VAL A 71 13.40 -7.89 6.89
N LYS A 72 14.48 -8.66 6.82
CA LYS A 72 14.50 -9.88 6.00
C LYS A 72 13.58 -10.90 6.66
N SER A 73 12.51 -11.29 5.98
CA SER A 73 11.71 -12.44 6.40
C SER A 73 12.59 -13.70 6.37
N SER A 74 13.03 -14.18 7.52
CA SER A 74 13.58 -15.52 7.63
C SER A 74 12.42 -16.52 7.64
N ASN A 75 12.00 -16.97 6.46
CA ASN A 75 11.13 -18.15 6.36
C ASN A 75 11.92 -19.38 6.87
N PRO A 76 11.47 -20.13 7.90
CA PRO A 76 12.11 -21.38 8.29
C PRO A 76 11.76 -22.56 7.34
N ILE A 77 11.18 -22.31 6.17
CA ILE A 77 10.70 -23.39 5.28
C ILE A 77 11.32 -23.25 3.89
N ALA A 78 12.28 -24.14 3.68
CA ALA A 78 12.75 -24.71 2.42
C ALA A 78 13.44 -23.77 1.42
N GLU A 79 14.77 -23.87 1.40
CA GLU A 79 15.55 -23.83 0.17
C GLU A 79 14.92 -24.77 -0.88
N THR A 80 14.37 -24.22 -1.96
CA THR A 80 14.41 -24.90 -3.25
C THR A 80 14.70 -23.83 -4.30
N LYS A 81 15.88 -23.99 -4.91
CA LYS A 81 16.36 -23.19 -6.02
C LYS A 81 15.32 -23.18 -7.15
N SER A 82 14.81 -22.01 -7.51
CA SER A 82 14.54 -21.69 -8.92
C SER A 82 14.86 -20.22 -9.19
N SER A 83 15.95 -20.04 -9.94
CA SER A 83 16.26 -18.84 -10.68
C SER A 83 15.12 -18.55 -11.67
N GLY A 84 14.59 -17.34 -11.68
CA GLY A 84 13.61 -16.92 -12.69
C GLY A 84 12.86 -15.65 -12.31
N TYR A 85 13.53 -14.50 -12.40
CA TYR A 85 12.85 -13.21 -12.48
C TYR A 85 12.03 -13.18 -13.78
N CYS A 86 10.70 -13.20 -13.69
CA CYS A 86 9.82 -12.94 -14.82
C CYS A 86 8.57 -12.19 -14.34
N ILE A 87 8.57 -10.86 -14.48
CA ILE A 87 7.43 -10.15 -15.08
C ILE A 87 8.07 -8.98 -15.87
N GLN A 88 8.23 -9.15 -17.17
CA GLN A 88 8.35 -8.00 -18.06
C GLN A 88 6.95 -7.40 -18.24
N PRO A 89 6.75 -6.08 -18.12
CA PRO A 89 5.55 -5.47 -18.67
C PRO A 89 5.67 -5.51 -20.20
N ALA A 90 4.74 -6.19 -20.86
CA ALA A 90 4.56 -6.07 -22.30
C ALA A 90 4.04 -4.66 -22.62
N CYS A 91 4.73 -3.96 -23.52
CA CYS A 91 4.14 -2.93 -24.36
C CYS A 91 3.63 -3.60 -25.64
#